data_AF-A0A9X0FJQ3-F1
#
_entry.id   AF-A0A9X0FJQ3-F1
#
_cell.length_a   1.000
_cell.length_b   1.000
_cell.length_c   1.000
_cell.angle_alpha   90.00
_cell.angle_beta   90.00
_cell.angle_gamma   90.00
#
_symmetry.space_group_name_H-M   'P 1'
#
loop_
_entity.id
_entity.type
_entity.pdbx_description
1 polymer ?
#
loop_
_entity_poly.entity_id
_entity_poly.type
_entity_poly.pdbx_seq_one_letter_code
_entity_poly.pdbx_strand_id
1 'polypeptide(L)'
;MTISPSATPTRQSPSTTETESAAEVDTRDWKTFAVHGISFKYPSNWTIRVDDLDDPSPDPDNPYQDWDIITEKGHSIATFEANSAKDTDGDLATYKRTTLETEKVPAKLHTPAVFVAEHFVQTESGDDSNDEKFVMFLSTKERAEDRGTDPALSYFMPVADFYAIFESDGDLPEALGIDDEHVTIDAAKKIMKSQEYRTLKAMMLSISVK
;
A
#
# COMPACT_ATOMS: atom_id res chain seq x y z
N MET A 1 42.10 63.92 7.30
CA MET A 1 42.41 62.47 7.22
C MET A 1 41.82 61.82 8.46
N THR A 2 40.72 61.09 8.31
CA THR A 2 40.02 60.37 9.38
C THR A 2 39.78 58.94 8.90
N ILE A 3 40.24 57.98 9.68
CA ILE A 3 40.27 56.54 9.37
C ILE A 3 39.09 55.90 10.11
N SER A 4 38.18 55.25 9.38
CA SER A 4 37.11 54.43 9.96
C SER A 4 37.47 52.95 9.85
N PRO A 5 37.35 52.14 10.91
CA PRO A 5 37.52 50.69 10.82
C PRO A 5 36.23 50.04 10.33
N SER A 6 36.33 49.20 9.30
CA SER A 6 35.23 48.40 8.77
C SER A 6 35.19 47.05 9.48
N ALA A 7 34.00 46.69 9.98
CA ALA A 7 33.75 45.46 10.73
C ALA A 7 33.70 44.23 9.80
N THR A 8 34.40 43.17 10.19
CA THR A 8 34.37 41.86 9.53
C THR A 8 33.04 41.15 9.79
N PRO A 9 32.34 40.60 8.78
CA PRO A 9 31.20 39.73 9.03
C PRO A 9 31.68 38.30 9.29
N THR A 10 31.29 37.76 10.45
CA THR A 10 31.44 36.36 10.83
C THR A 10 30.64 35.49 9.85
N ARG A 11 31.32 34.59 9.14
CA ARG A 11 30.73 33.60 8.24
C ARG A 11 29.95 32.58 9.08
N GLN A 12 28.63 32.65 9.07
CA GLN A 12 27.77 31.56 9.55
C GLN A 12 27.97 30.34 8.65
N SER A 13 28.41 29.24 9.25
CA SER A 13 28.31 27.91 8.65
C SER A 13 26.83 27.55 8.53
N PRO A 14 26.32 27.19 7.36
CA PRO A 14 24.99 26.62 7.27
C PRO A 14 25.04 25.21 7.85
N SER A 15 24.35 24.99 8.97
CA SER A 15 23.96 23.65 9.41
C SER A 15 23.13 23.02 8.31
N THR A 16 23.69 22.04 7.63
CA THR A 16 22.97 21.19 6.70
C THR A 16 22.07 20.29 7.53
N THR A 17 20.81 20.69 7.70
CA THR A 17 19.76 19.76 8.09
C THR A 17 19.60 18.84 6.89
N GLU A 18 20.28 17.69 6.91
CA GLU A 18 20.01 16.57 6.01
C GLU A 18 18.56 16.14 6.27
N THR A 19 17.64 16.74 5.50
CA THR A 19 16.37 16.12 5.21
C THR A 19 16.74 14.95 4.31
N GLU A 20 16.88 13.77 4.91
CA GLU A 20 17.04 12.50 4.21
C GLU A 20 15.81 12.36 3.29
N SER A 21 15.94 12.85 2.06
CA SER A 21 14.96 12.66 1.02
C SER A 21 14.85 11.16 0.85
N ALA A 22 13.69 10.59 1.17
CA ALA A 22 13.39 9.20 0.93
C ALA A 22 13.75 8.91 -0.54
N ALA A 23 14.76 8.07 -0.76
CA ALA A 23 15.24 7.79 -2.10
C ALA A 23 14.09 7.20 -2.92
N GLU A 24 13.90 7.72 -4.13
CA GLU A 24 12.98 7.16 -5.12
C GLU A 24 13.35 5.68 -5.36
N VAL A 25 12.34 4.81 -5.43
CA VAL A 25 12.56 3.37 -5.60
C VAL A 25 13.09 3.10 -7.00
N ASP A 26 14.26 2.44 -7.11
CA ASP A 26 14.81 2.04 -8.40
C ASP A 26 14.03 0.85 -8.97
N THR A 27 13.34 1.06 -10.10
CA THR A 27 12.48 0.07 -10.75
C THR A 27 13.06 -0.50 -12.05
N ARG A 28 14.32 -0.19 -12.39
CA ARG A 28 14.92 -0.55 -13.69
C ARG A 28 15.01 -2.06 -13.91
N ASP A 29 15.33 -2.82 -12.85
CA ASP A 29 15.52 -4.28 -12.90
C ASP A 29 14.28 -5.06 -12.42
N TRP A 30 13.13 -4.40 -12.34
CA TRP A 30 11.89 -5.04 -11.91
C TRP A 30 11.34 -5.98 -12.98
N LYS A 31 10.78 -7.10 -12.52
CA LYS A 31 9.99 -8.03 -13.34
C LYS A 31 8.58 -7.48 -13.54
N THR A 32 7.86 -8.06 -14.49
CA THR A 32 6.43 -7.78 -14.71
C THR A 32 5.63 -9.02 -14.38
N PHE A 33 4.64 -8.87 -13.51
CA PHE A 33 3.59 -9.85 -13.29
C PHE A 33 2.40 -9.47 -14.16
N ALA A 34 1.76 -10.45 -14.80
CA ALA A 34 0.64 -10.22 -15.68
C ALA A 34 -0.33 -11.39 -15.66
N VAL A 35 -1.60 -11.11 -15.42
CA VAL A 35 -2.68 -12.10 -15.37
C VAL A 35 -3.99 -11.41 -15.76
N HIS A 36 -4.85 -12.12 -16.51
CA HIS A 36 -6.19 -11.62 -16.89
C HIS A 36 -6.24 -10.19 -17.45
N GLY A 37 -5.24 -9.82 -18.26
CA GLY A 37 -5.16 -8.48 -18.89
C GLY A 37 -4.66 -7.35 -17.98
N ILE A 38 -4.37 -7.64 -16.71
CA ILE A 38 -3.82 -6.71 -15.71
C ILE A 38 -2.35 -7.05 -15.50
N SER A 39 -1.52 -6.03 -15.28
CA SER A 39 -0.11 -6.25 -14.96
C SER A 39 0.47 -5.16 -14.08
N PHE A 40 1.47 -5.50 -13.29
CA PHE A 40 2.26 -4.57 -12.50
C PHE A 40 3.72 -5.02 -12.46
N LYS A 41 4.61 -4.11 -12.10
CA LYS A 41 6.03 -4.41 -11.93
C LYS A 41 6.33 -4.75 -10.47
N TYR A 42 7.32 -5.62 -10.25
CA TYR A 42 7.76 -6.02 -8.90
C TYR A 42 9.28 -6.28 -8.85
N PRO A 43 9.92 -6.16 -7.67
CA PRO A 43 11.34 -6.46 -7.52
C PRO A 43 11.71 -7.90 -7.93
N SER A 44 12.83 -8.07 -8.64
CA SER A 44 13.25 -9.39 -9.14
C SER A 44 13.54 -10.44 -8.07
N ASN A 45 13.86 -10.00 -6.86
CA ASN A 45 14.15 -10.78 -5.65
C ASN A 45 12.90 -11.05 -4.79
N TRP A 46 11.73 -10.50 -5.14
CA TRP A 46 10.46 -10.83 -4.51
C TRP A 46 9.76 -11.93 -5.30
N THR A 47 8.84 -12.61 -4.63
CA THR A 47 8.09 -13.73 -5.19
C THR A 47 6.61 -13.37 -5.26
N ILE A 48 5.96 -13.78 -6.34
CA ILE A 48 4.50 -13.75 -6.47
C ILE A 48 4.06 -15.19 -6.72
N ARG A 49 3.12 -15.69 -5.94
CA ARG A 49 2.62 -17.07 -6.03
C ARG A 49 1.12 -17.10 -5.78
N VAL A 50 0.49 -18.21 -6.14
CA VAL A 50 -0.91 -18.47 -5.79
C VAL A 50 -1.03 -18.62 -4.27
N ASP A 51 -2.02 -17.97 -3.67
CA ASP A 51 -2.41 -18.15 -2.27
C ASP A 51 -3.33 -19.38 -2.13
N ASP A 52 -2.78 -20.54 -2.44
CA ASP A 52 -3.41 -21.84 -2.21
C ASP A 52 -2.30 -22.83 -1.83
N LEU A 53 -2.31 -23.25 -0.57
CA LEU A 53 -1.32 -24.19 -0.04
C LEU A 53 -1.58 -25.63 -0.51
N ASP A 54 -2.81 -25.95 -0.90
CA ASP A 54 -3.21 -27.29 -1.35
C ASP A 54 -2.96 -27.47 -2.86
N ASP A 55 -3.15 -26.42 -3.67
CA ASP A 55 -2.75 -26.38 -5.09
C ASP A 55 -2.11 -25.04 -5.48
N PRO A 56 -0.79 -24.88 -5.31
CA PRO A 56 -0.08 -23.62 -5.61
C PRO A 56 0.09 -23.36 -7.13
N SER A 57 -0.63 -24.09 -7.98
CA SER A 57 -0.51 -24.00 -9.44
C SER A 57 -1.35 -22.85 -9.99
N PRO A 58 -0.78 -21.97 -10.82
CA PRO A 58 -1.55 -20.98 -11.56
C PRO A 58 -2.66 -21.61 -12.41
N ASP A 59 -3.89 -21.15 -12.25
CA ASP A 59 -5.01 -21.50 -13.12
C ASP A 59 -5.31 -20.30 -14.04
N PRO A 60 -4.89 -20.35 -15.32
CA PRO A 60 -5.08 -19.24 -16.25
C PRO A 60 -6.54 -18.99 -16.61
N ASP A 61 -7.46 -19.93 -16.34
CA ASP A 61 -8.89 -19.78 -16.64
C ASP A 61 -9.69 -19.29 -15.41
N ASN A 62 -9.08 -19.25 -14.22
CA ASN A 62 -9.72 -18.75 -13.00
C ASN A 62 -9.39 -17.26 -12.78
N PRO A 63 -10.34 -16.32 -13.00
CA PRO A 63 -10.13 -14.89 -12.76
C PRO A 63 -10.14 -14.52 -11.27
N TYR A 64 -10.58 -15.42 -10.39
CA TYR A 64 -10.69 -15.26 -8.95
C TYR A 64 -9.53 -15.93 -8.19
N GLN A 65 -8.41 -16.16 -8.85
CA GLN A 65 -7.22 -16.68 -8.18
C GLN A 65 -6.52 -15.56 -7.43
N ASP A 66 -6.27 -15.79 -6.14
CA ASP A 66 -5.59 -14.88 -5.23
C ASP A 66 -4.06 -15.08 -5.34
N TRP A 67 -3.32 -13.98 -5.27
CA TRP A 67 -1.86 -13.97 -5.42
C TRP A 67 -1.18 -13.28 -4.25
N ASP A 68 -0.38 -14.06 -3.51
CA ASP A 68 0.53 -13.58 -2.48
C ASP A 68 1.71 -12.81 -3.09
N ILE A 69 2.08 -11.69 -2.47
CA ILE A 69 3.31 -10.94 -2.77
C ILE A 69 4.26 -11.05 -1.58
N ILE A 70 5.34 -11.78 -1.81
CA ILE A 70 6.27 -12.20 -0.76
C ILE A 70 7.60 -11.49 -0.94
N THR A 71 8.06 -10.85 0.13
CA THR A 71 9.36 -10.19 0.18
C THR A 71 10.52 -11.20 0.05
N GLU A 72 11.72 -10.70 -0.23
CA GLU A 72 12.95 -11.53 -0.24
C GLU A 72 13.23 -12.26 1.09
N LYS A 73 12.63 -11.79 2.19
CA LYS A 73 12.76 -12.36 3.54
C LYS A 73 11.67 -13.39 3.86
N GLY A 74 10.68 -13.58 2.98
CA GLY A 74 9.62 -14.56 3.15
C GLY A 74 8.33 -14.07 3.80
N HIS A 75 8.17 -12.76 4.06
CA HIS A 75 6.92 -12.17 4.56
C HIS A 75 5.92 -11.96 3.41
N SER A 76 4.66 -12.38 3.57
CA SER A 76 3.58 -12.14 2.61
C SER A 76 2.91 -10.81 2.92
N ILE A 77 3.29 -9.74 2.21
CA ILE A 77 2.99 -8.37 2.64
C ILE A 77 1.85 -7.73 1.85
N ALA A 78 1.32 -8.42 0.84
CA ALA A 78 0.22 -7.93 0.03
C ALA A 78 -0.43 -9.06 -0.76
N THR A 79 -1.72 -8.90 -1.00
CA THR A 79 -2.53 -9.76 -1.84
C THR A 79 -2.94 -9.02 -3.11
N PHE A 80 -3.00 -9.75 -4.23
CA PHE A 80 -3.57 -9.28 -5.49
C PHE A 80 -4.61 -10.26 -6.03
N GLU A 81 -5.79 -9.73 -6.37
CA GLU A 81 -6.85 -10.45 -7.07
C GLU A 81 -7.18 -9.72 -8.36
N ALA A 82 -7.08 -10.42 -9.49
CA ALA A 82 -7.41 -9.84 -10.79
C ALA A 82 -8.91 -9.53 -10.91
N ASN A 83 -9.73 -10.35 -10.29
CA ASN A 83 -11.16 -10.16 -10.11
C ASN A 83 -11.57 -10.77 -8.77
N SER A 84 -12.40 -10.06 -8.02
CA SER A 84 -12.87 -10.52 -6.72
C SER A 84 -14.39 -10.68 -6.72
N ALA A 85 -14.85 -11.67 -5.97
CA ALA A 85 -16.25 -11.84 -5.60
C ALA A 85 -16.48 -11.60 -4.10
N LYS A 86 -15.50 -11.01 -3.40
CA LYS A 86 -15.61 -10.68 -1.97
C LYS A 86 -16.73 -9.66 -1.76
N ASP A 87 -17.42 -9.77 -0.64
CA ASP A 87 -18.39 -8.80 -0.13
C ASP A 87 -18.04 -8.41 1.32
N THR A 88 -18.87 -7.58 1.95
CA THR A 88 -18.75 -7.25 3.38
C THR A 88 -19.91 -7.83 4.18
N ASP A 89 -20.64 -8.80 3.63
CA ASP A 89 -21.85 -9.31 4.28
C ASP A 89 -21.46 -10.15 5.50
N GLY A 90 -22.05 -9.81 6.65
CA GLY A 90 -21.73 -10.46 7.92
C GLY A 90 -20.59 -9.81 8.71
N ASP A 91 -19.91 -8.82 8.13
CA ASP A 91 -19.05 -7.92 8.88
C ASP A 91 -19.92 -6.91 9.65
N LEU A 92 -19.89 -7.03 10.97
CA LEU A 92 -20.66 -6.19 11.90
C LEU A 92 -19.78 -5.21 12.68
N ALA A 93 -18.48 -5.14 12.34
CA ALA A 93 -17.56 -4.25 13.00
C ALA A 93 -17.79 -2.80 12.58
N THR A 94 -17.29 -1.88 13.39
CA THR A 94 -17.25 -0.45 13.03
C THR A 94 -15.82 0.03 12.93
N TYR A 95 -15.61 1.05 12.11
CA TYR A 95 -14.28 1.47 11.70
C TYR A 95 -14.10 2.98 11.88
N LYS A 96 -13.01 3.36 12.55
CA LYS A 96 -12.55 4.75 12.58
C LYS A 96 -11.27 4.86 11.75
N ARG A 97 -11.40 5.44 10.57
CA ARG A 97 -10.32 5.52 9.56
C ARG A 97 -9.62 6.87 9.61
N THR A 98 -8.31 6.84 9.36
CA THR A 98 -7.46 8.02 9.18
C THR A 98 -6.61 7.80 7.93
N THR A 99 -6.96 8.48 6.85
CA THR A 99 -6.15 8.49 5.64
C THR A 99 -4.82 9.19 5.90
N LEU A 100 -3.72 8.50 5.61
CA LEU A 100 -2.36 8.99 5.81
C LEU A 100 -1.75 9.49 4.50
N GLU A 101 -2.03 8.80 3.40
CA GLU A 101 -1.60 9.19 2.06
C GLU A 101 -2.64 8.82 1.02
N THR A 102 -2.72 9.63 -0.04
CA THR A 102 -3.52 9.32 -1.23
C THR A 102 -2.79 9.80 -2.47
N GLU A 103 -2.71 8.95 -3.48
CA GLU A 103 -2.07 9.28 -4.76
C GLU A 103 -2.90 8.75 -5.92
N LYS A 104 -2.96 9.50 -7.02
CA LYS A 104 -3.67 9.05 -8.21
C LYS A 104 -2.88 7.91 -8.87
N VAL A 105 -3.56 6.81 -9.21
CA VAL A 105 -2.96 5.77 -10.06
C VAL A 105 -2.79 6.34 -11.48
N PRO A 106 -1.58 6.34 -12.06
CA PRO A 106 -1.31 6.95 -13.36
C PRO A 106 -1.91 6.17 -14.53
N ALA A 107 -2.24 4.89 -14.33
CA ALA A 107 -2.82 4.00 -15.32
C ALA A 107 -4.18 4.51 -15.85
N LYS A 108 -4.45 4.23 -17.13
CA LYS A 108 -5.76 4.45 -17.74
C LYS A 108 -6.62 3.21 -17.53
N LEU A 109 -7.27 3.16 -16.37
CA LEU A 109 -8.18 2.08 -15.98
C LEU A 109 -9.61 2.37 -16.48
N HIS A 110 -10.49 1.36 -16.43
CA HIS A 110 -11.91 1.53 -16.73
C HIS A 110 -12.54 2.61 -15.83
N THR A 111 -12.23 2.58 -14.53
CA THR A 111 -12.57 3.64 -13.58
C THR A 111 -11.29 4.21 -12.95
N PRO A 112 -11.12 5.56 -12.86
CA PRO A 112 -9.96 6.14 -12.20
C PRO A 112 -9.80 5.62 -10.77
N ALA A 113 -8.59 5.14 -10.46
CA ALA A 113 -8.24 4.64 -9.14
C ALA A 113 -7.25 5.56 -8.41
N VAL A 114 -7.21 5.37 -7.10
CA VAL A 114 -6.26 6.00 -6.19
C VAL A 114 -5.57 4.92 -5.38
N PHE A 115 -4.29 5.13 -5.11
CA PHE A 115 -3.58 4.51 -4.01
C PHE A 115 -3.96 5.21 -2.72
N VAL A 116 -4.20 4.43 -1.66
CA VAL A 116 -4.47 4.94 -0.31
C VAL A 116 -3.58 4.17 0.67
N ALA A 117 -2.99 4.91 1.61
CA ALA A 117 -2.49 4.32 2.86
C ALA A 117 -3.33 4.88 4.00
N GLU A 118 -3.89 4.01 4.82
CA GLU A 118 -4.71 4.39 5.97
C GLU A 118 -4.30 3.65 7.23
N HIS A 119 -4.53 4.32 8.35
CA HIS A 119 -4.62 3.71 9.66
C HIS A 119 -6.09 3.61 10.02
N PHE A 120 -6.52 2.49 10.60
CA PHE A 120 -7.89 2.39 11.10
C PHE A 120 -7.94 1.69 12.45
N VAL A 121 -8.97 2.05 13.23
CA VAL A 121 -9.37 1.32 14.42
C VAL A 121 -10.63 0.54 14.06
N GLN A 122 -10.58 -0.78 14.18
CA GLN A 122 -11.72 -1.67 14.04
C GLN A 122 -12.25 -2.01 15.42
N THR A 123 -13.56 -1.90 15.62
CA THR A 123 -14.25 -2.25 16.87
C THR A 123 -15.19 -3.41 16.59
N GLU A 124 -14.94 -4.54 17.22
CA GLU A 124 -15.75 -5.76 17.05
C GLU A 124 -17.14 -5.63 17.67
N SER A 125 -18.10 -6.36 17.09
CA SER A 125 -19.47 -6.38 17.59
C SER A 125 -19.58 -7.28 18.82
N GLY A 126 -19.83 -6.69 19.98
CA GLY A 126 -20.31 -7.42 21.17
C GLY A 126 -19.30 -7.62 22.31
N ASP A 127 -18.03 -7.25 22.14
CA ASP A 127 -17.05 -7.27 23.24
C ASP A 127 -16.22 -5.99 23.39
N ASP A 128 -16.48 -4.96 22.57
CA ASP A 128 -15.77 -3.67 22.53
C ASP A 128 -14.23 -3.82 22.36
N SER A 129 -13.75 -4.97 21.90
CA SER A 129 -12.35 -5.14 21.51
C SER A 129 -12.01 -4.25 20.31
N ASN A 130 -10.80 -3.71 20.32
CA ASN A 130 -10.33 -2.80 19.28
C ASN A 130 -8.99 -3.25 18.73
N ASP A 131 -8.91 -3.34 17.41
CA ASP A 131 -7.67 -3.54 16.68
C ASP A 131 -7.25 -2.23 16.02
N GLU A 132 -5.98 -1.85 16.17
CA GLU A 132 -5.39 -0.73 15.45
C GLU A 132 -4.57 -1.29 14.29
N LYS A 133 -4.98 -1.02 13.05
CA LYS A 133 -4.41 -1.61 11.84
C LYS A 133 -3.85 -0.54 10.90
N PHE A 134 -2.95 -0.96 10.02
CA PHE A 134 -2.45 -0.17 8.90
C PHE A 134 -2.66 -0.94 7.59
N VAL A 135 -3.13 -0.27 6.56
CA VAL A 135 -3.33 -0.89 5.24
C VAL A 135 -2.99 0.08 4.11
N MET A 136 -2.42 -0.48 3.05
CA MET A 136 -2.22 0.13 1.75
C MET A 136 -3.16 -0.54 0.75
N PHE A 137 -3.83 0.20 -0.11
CA PHE A 137 -4.67 -0.42 -1.14
C PHE A 137 -4.87 0.47 -2.37
N LEU A 138 -5.30 -0.16 -3.46
CA LEU A 138 -5.90 0.52 -4.61
C LEU A 138 -7.42 0.52 -4.50
N SER A 139 -8.04 1.66 -4.78
CA SER A 139 -9.50 1.77 -4.81
C SER A 139 -9.98 2.73 -5.88
N THR A 140 -11.21 2.56 -6.36
CA THR A 140 -11.86 3.64 -7.14
C THR A 140 -11.93 4.90 -6.28
N LYS A 141 -11.81 6.07 -6.91
CA LYS A 141 -11.82 7.34 -6.16
C LYS A 141 -13.08 7.50 -5.30
N GLU A 142 -14.25 7.21 -5.88
CA GLU A 142 -15.54 7.30 -5.18
C GLU A 142 -15.57 6.36 -3.97
N ARG A 143 -15.12 5.12 -4.14
CA ARG A 143 -15.11 4.14 -3.06
C ARG A 143 -14.13 4.52 -1.94
N ALA A 144 -12.98 5.10 -2.26
CA ALA A 144 -12.04 5.60 -1.26
C ALA A 144 -12.62 6.76 -0.43
N GLU A 145 -13.47 7.60 -1.03
CA GLU A 145 -14.11 8.75 -0.37
C GLU A 145 -15.32 8.33 0.51
N ASP A 146 -16.03 7.26 0.13
CA ASP A 146 -17.26 6.79 0.80
C ASP A 146 -17.07 5.51 1.64
N ARG A 147 -15.95 5.40 2.39
CA ARG A 147 -15.72 4.26 3.29
C ARG A 147 -16.47 4.39 4.62
N GLY A 148 -16.81 5.62 5.04
CA GLY A 148 -17.60 5.88 6.24
C GLY A 148 -17.08 5.18 7.51
N THR A 149 -18.00 4.73 8.35
CA THR A 149 -17.74 3.95 9.59
C THR A 149 -18.05 2.47 9.45
N ASP A 150 -18.66 2.06 8.35
CA ASP A 150 -19.06 0.67 8.09
C ASP A 150 -17.92 -0.05 7.35
N PRO A 151 -17.92 -1.40 7.31
CA PRO A 151 -16.94 -2.14 6.52
C PRO A 151 -16.99 -1.76 5.05
N ALA A 152 -15.82 -1.72 4.42
CA ALA A 152 -15.71 -1.29 3.04
C ALA A 152 -14.62 -2.05 2.29
N LEU A 153 -15.01 -2.71 1.19
CA LEU A 153 -14.05 -3.30 0.26
C LEU A 153 -13.24 -2.24 -0.49
N SER A 154 -11.95 -2.52 -0.57
CA SER A 154 -10.96 -1.77 -1.33
C SER A 154 -10.79 -2.40 -2.71
N TYR A 155 -11.59 -1.96 -3.68
CA TYR A 155 -11.49 -2.48 -5.05
C TYR A 155 -11.29 -1.35 -6.07
N PHE A 156 -10.65 -1.70 -7.17
CA PHE A 156 -10.56 -0.84 -8.36
C PHE A 156 -11.04 -1.60 -9.60
N MET A 157 -11.42 -0.87 -10.64
CA MET A 157 -11.93 -1.45 -11.89
C MET A 157 -10.90 -1.25 -13.02
N PRO A 158 -9.98 -2.20 -13.23
CA PRO A 158 -8.98 -2.10 -14.28
C PRO A 158 -9.62 -2.19 -15.67
N VAL A 159 -10.53 -3.15 -15.86
CA VAL A 159 -11.33 -3.35 -17.07
C VAL A 159 -12.81 -3.41 -16.68
N ALA A 160 -13.72 -3.36 -17.66
CA ALA A 160 -15.16 -3.47 -17.39
C ALA A 160 -15.47 -4.83 -16.72
N ASP A 161 -16.40 -4.81 -15.77
CA ASP A 161 -16.90 -5.99 -15.03
C ASP A 161 -15.84 -6.76 -14.21
N PHE A 162 -14.64 -6.20 -14.02
CA PHE A 162 -13.61 -6.76 -13.14
C PHE A 162 -13.44 -5.88 -11.91
N TYR A 163 -13.55 -6.48 -10.73
CA TYR A 163 -13.41 -5.83 -9.43
C TYR A 163 -12.11 -6.32 -8.78
N ALA A 164 -10.99 -5.69 -9.14
CA ALA A 164 -9.68 -6.12 -8.68
C ALA A 164 -9.39 -5.62 -7.26
N ILE A 165 -8.70 -6.44 -6.48
CA ILE A 165 -8.18 -6.07 -5.16
C ILE A 165 -6.65 -6.06 -5.25
N PHE A 166 -6.05 -5.03 -4.68
CA PHE A 166 -4.61 -4.98 -4.45
C PHE A 166 -4.38 -4.25 -3.14
N GLU A 167 -4.09 -4.97 -2.08
CA GLU A 167 -3.97 -4.46 -0.72
C GLU A 167 -2.79 -5.08 0.04
N SER A 168 -2.28 -4.38 1.05
CA SER A 168 -1.25 -4.92 1.94
C SER A 168 -1.87 -5.83 3.00
N ASP A 169 -1.15 -6.88 3.38
CA ASP A 169 -1.55 -7.81 4.43
C ASP A 169 -1.02 -7.41 5.81
N GLY A 170 -1.49 -8.11 6.85
CA GLY A 170 -1.04 -7.95 8.23
C GLY A 170 0.46 -8.18 8.45
N ASP A 171 1.13 -8.96 7.59
CA ASP A 171 2.58 -9.18 7.73
C ASP A 171 3.41 -7.96 7.35
N LEU A 172 2.86 -6.92 6.69
CA LEU A 172 3.63 -5.72 6.37
C LEU A 172 4.13 -5.01 7.66
N PRO A 173 3.27 -4.72 8.65
CA PRO A 173 3.70 -4.37 10.00
C PRO A 173 4.68 -5.37 10.63
N GLU A 174 4.39 -6.67 10.58
CA GLU A 174 5.21 -7.69 11.24
C GLU A 174 6.63 -7.79 10.67
N ALA A 175 6.78 -7.63 9.35
CA ALA A 175 8.08 -7.59 8.65
C ALA A 175 8.99 -6.46 9.17
N LEU A 176 8.41 -5.47 9.86
CA LEU A 176 9.08 -4.32 10.47
C LEU A 176 9.17 -4.45 12.00
N GLY A 177 8.76 -5.60 12.56
CA GLY A 177 8.74 -5.87 14.00
C GLY A 177 7.64 -5.12 14.74
N ILE A 178 6.54 -4.80 14.07
CA ILE A 178 5.36 -4.16 14.63
C ILE A 178 4.26 -5.20 14.74
N ASP A 179 3.65 -5.30 15.92
CA ASP A 179 2.43 -6.10 16.15
C ASP A 179 1.31 -5.57 15.26
N ASP A 180 0.80 -6.41 14.38
CA ASP A 180 -0.18 -6.03 13.36
C ASP A 180 -1.57 -5.76 13.95
N GLU A 181 -1.90 -6.25 15.16
CA GLU A 181 -3.14 -5.95 15.90
C GLU A 181 -3.08 -4.61 16.63
N HIS A 182 -1.88 -4.05 16.84
CA HIS A 182 -1.65 -2.86 17.67
C HIS A 182 -0.82 -1.78 16.95
N VAL A 183 -1.14 -1.51 15.67
CA VAL A 183 -0.45 -0.55 14.82
C VAL A 183 -0.92 0.88 15.09
N THR A 184 -0.39 1.51 16.14
CA THR A 184 -0.66 2.94 16.44
C THR A 184 -0.35 3.87 15.26
N ILE A 185 -0.94 5.08 15.23
CA ILE A 185 -0.63 6.12 14.23
C ILE A 185 0.87 6.41 14.08
N ASP A 186 1.64 6.39 15.17
CA ASP A 186 3.08 6.62 15.10
C ASP A 186 3.83 5.41 14.52
N ALA A 187 3.35 4.19 14.76
CA ALA A 187 3.83 2.98 14.08
C ALA A 187 3.51 3.04 12.57
N ALA A 188 2.29 3.39 12.20
CA ALA A 188 1.90 3.59 10.80
C ALA A 188 2.82 4.60 10.07
N LYS A 189 3.13 5.73 10.70
CA LYS A 189 4.10 6.71 10.14
C LYS A 189 5.52 6.18 10.03
N LYS A 190 5.93 5.20 10.85
CA LYS A 190 7.21 4.50 10.69
C LYS A 190 7.15 3.53 9.51
N ILE A 191 6.04 2.79 9.35
CA ILE A 191 5.81 1.92 8.20
C ILE A 191 5.93 2.72 6.91
N MET A 192 5.31 3.90 6.81
CA MET A 192 5.40 4.78 5.63
C MET A 192 6.83 5.22 5.27
N LYS A 193 7.78 5.14 6.20
CA LYS A 193 9.20 5.45 5.99
C LYS A 193 10.03 4.21 5.65
N SER A 194 9.46 3.01 5.67
CA SER A 194 10.16 1.76 5.35
C SER A 194 10.43 1.63 3.85
N GLN A 195 11.36 0.73 3.50
CA GLN A 195 11.62 0.39 2.10
C GLN A 195 10.48 -0.46 1.54
N GLU A 196 9.92 -1.34 2.36
CA GLU A 196 8.80 -2.23 2.05
C GLU A 196 7.57 -1.42 1.63
N TYR A 197 7.20 -0.38 2.39
CA TYR A 197 6.13 0.57 2.03
C TYR A 197 6.39 1.23 0.67
N ARG A 198 7.56 1.84 0.48
CA ARG A 198 7.87 2.55 -0.78
C ARG A 198 7.84 1.60 -1.97
N THR A 199 8.35 0.37 -1.78
CA THR A 199 8.40 -0.66 -2.81
C THR A 199 7.00 -1.12 -3.17
N LEU A 200 6.17 -1.48 -2.19
CA LEU A 200 4.80 -1.90 -2.43
C LEU A 200 3.95 -0.77 -3.05
N LYS A 201 4.12 0.47 -2.61
CA LYS A 201 3.48 1.65 -3.23
C LYS A 201 3.88 1.78 -4.70
N ALA A 202 5.16 1.65 -5.01
CA ALA A 202 5.64 1.69 -6.40
C ALA A 202 5.09 0.53 -7.25
N MET A 203 4.90 -0.66 -6.66
CA MET A 203 4.22 -1.79 -7.33
C MET A 203 2.76 -1.45 -7.65
N MET A 204 1.98 -1.02 -6.66
CA MET A 204 0.58 -0.63 -6.83
C MET A 204 0.41 0.49 -7.88
N LEU A 205 1.27 1.51 -7.87
CA LEU A 205 1.25 2.60 -8.85
C LEU A 205 1.74 2.19 -10.25
N SER A 206 2.38 1.03 -10.39
CA SER A 206 2.83 0.48 -11.67
C SER A 206 1.79 -0.38 -12.39
N ILE A 207 0.57 -0.51 -11.82
CA ILE A 207 -0.54 -1.21 -12.45
C ILE A 207 -0.77 -0.66 -13.87
N SER A 208 -1.10 -1.57 -14.78
CA SER A 208 -1.43 -1.27 -16.16
C SER A 208 -2.36 -2.35 -16.71
N VAL A 209 -3.13 -1.97 -17.73
CA VAL A 209 -4.04 -2.86 -18.47
C VAL A 209 -3.58 -2.94 -19.92
N LYS A 210 -3.73 -4.11 -20.53
CA LYS A 210 -3.42 -4.33 -21.96
C LYS A 210 -4.61 -4.07 -22.87
#